data_AF-E6TVX0-F1
#
_entry.id   AF-E6TVX0-F1
#
_cell.length_a   1.000
_cell.length_b   1.000
_cell.length_c   1.000
_cell.angle_alpha   90.00
_cell.angle_beta   90.00
_cell.angle_gamma   90.00
#
_symmetry.space_group_name_H-M   'P 1'
#
loop_
_entity.id
_entity.type
_entity.pdbx_description
1 polymer ?
#
loop_
_entity_poly.entity_id
_entity_poly.type
_entity_poly.pdbx_seq_one_letter_code
_entity_poly.pdbx_strand_id
1 'polypeptide(L)' 'MSKLLNLINDIEVARSKLICAGMKKGLTHPETINCSKLLDELLNQYYQIGKRPSQ' A
#
# COMPACT_ATOMS: atom_id res chain seq x y z
N MET A 1 -3.45 4.66 19.34
CA MET A 1 -3.99 3.42 18.73
C MET A 1 -4.56 3.63 17.32
N SER A 2 -5.03 4.82 16.94
CA SER A 2 -5.66 5.09 15.63
C SER A 2 -4.73 5.06 14.40
N LYS A 3 -3.47 5.49 14.53
CA LYS A 3 -2.56 5.65 13.38
C LYS A 3 -2.23 4.34 12.64
N LEU A 4 -2.00 3.25 13.38
CA LEU A 4 -1.71 1.94 12.78
C LEU A 4 -2.95 1.36 12.07
N LEU A 5 -4.12 1.53 12.69
CA LEU A 5 -5.39 1.04 12.16
C LEU A 5 -5.76 1.76 10.86
N ASN A 6 -5.57 3.08 10.82
CA ASN A 6 -5.73 3.88 9.60
C ASN A 6 -4.76 3.43 8.50
N LEU A 7 -3.49 3.21 8.84
CA LEU A 7 -2.49 2.75 7.89
C LEU A 7 -2.82 1.38 7.30
N ILE A 8 -3.28 0.43 8.12
CA ILE A 8 -3.75 -0.87 7.64
C ILE A 8 -4.94 -0.71 6.69
N ASN A 9 -5.90 0.14 7.03
CA ASN A 9 -7.04 0.42 6.16
C ASN A 9 -6.59 1.02 4.81
N ASP A 10 -5.65 1.96 4.83
CA ASP A 10 -5.12 2.58 3.62
C ASP A 10 -4.37 1.56 2.74
N ILE A 11 -3.64 0.62 3.35
CA ILE A 11 -2.99 -0.50 2.65
C ILE A 11 -4.02 -1.37 1.93
N GLU A 12 -5.11 -1.74 2.61
CA GLU A 12 -6.15 -2.59 2.02
C GLU A 12 -6.90 -1.87 0.89
N VAL A 13 -7.18 -0.58 1.05
CA VAL A 13 -7.78 0.25 -0.01
C VAL A 13 -6.85 0.36 -1.22
N ALA A 14 -5.55 0.64 -1.01
CA ALA A 14 -4.57 0.72 -2.08
C ALA A 14 -4.39 -0.61 -2.81
N ARG A 15 -4.38 -1.74 -2.07
CA ARG A 15 -4.32 -3.09 -2.62
C ARG A 15 -5.53 -3.40 -3.50
N SER A 16 -6.73 -3.10 -3.03
CA SER A 16 -7.96 -3.30 -3.81
C SER A 16 -7.95 -2.49 -5.10
N LYS A 17 -7.52 -1.21 -5.04
CA LYS A 17 -7.37 -0.36 -6.22
C LYS A 17 -6.33 -0.91 -7.20
N LEU A 18 -5.18 -1.36 -6.72
CA LEU A 18 -4.14 -1.97 -7.55
C LEU A 18 -4.65 -3.19 -8.31
N ILE A 19 -5.34 -4.11 -7.62
CA ILE A 19 -5.91 -5.32 -8.22
C ILE A 19 -6.95 -4.92 -9.28
N CYS A 20 -7.85 -4.00 -8.95
CA CYS A 20 -8.88 -3.52 -9.86
C CYS A 20 -8.28 -2.85 -11.11
N ALA A 21 -7.28 -2.00 -10.94
CA ALA A 21 -6.57 -1.33 -12.04
C ALA A 21 -5.80 -2.34 -12.91
N GLY A 22 -5.11 -3.31 -12.28
CA GLY A 22 -4.40 -4.37 -12.99
C GLY A 22 -5.32 -5.26 -13.81
N MET A 23 -6.51 -5.60 -13.28
CA MET A 23 -7.52 -6.38 -13.99
C MET A 23 -8.19 -5.60 -15.13
N LYS A 24 -8.51 -4.32 -14.92
CA LYS A 24 -9.28 -3.52 -15.90
C LYS A 24 -8.41 -2.86 -16.96
N LYS A 25 -7.20 -2.43 -16.61
CA LYS A 25 -6.35 -1.56 -17.43
C LYS A 25 -5.01 -2.20 -17.77
N GLY A 26 -4.66 -3.31 -17.11
CA GLY A 26 -3.38 -3.98 -17.29
C GLY A 26 -2.29 -3.48 -16.35
N LEU A 27 -1.20 -4.24 -16.27
CA LEU A 27 -0.12 -4.01 -15.31
C LEU A 27 0.78 -2.82 -15.67
N THR A 28 0.89 -2.50 -16.95
CA THR A 28 1.72 -1.39 -17.47
C THR A 28 0.96 -0.07 -17.53
N HIS A 29 -0.34 -0.06 -17.20
CA HIS A 29 -1.12 1.17 -17.21
C HIS A 29 -0.63 2.13 -16.12
N PRO A 30 -0.50 3.44 -16.38
CA PRO A 30 0.01 4.41 -15.42
C PRO A 30 -0.73 4.39 -14.07
N GLU A 31 -2.04 4.16 -14.09
CA GLU A 31 -2.84 4.02 -12.87
C GLU A 31 -2.43 2.81 -12.03
N THR A 32 -2.20 1.66 -12.65
CA THR A 32 -1.76 0.44 -11.95
C THR A 32 -0.37 0.64 -11.36
N ILE A 33 0.53 1.28 -12.12
CA ILE A 33 1.88 1.64 -11.64
C ILE A 33 1.80 2.60 -10.44
N ASN A 34 0.95 3.62 -10.51
CA ASN A 34 0.78 4.58 -9.40
C ASN A 34 0.18 3.91 -8.16
N CYS A 35 -0.81 3.02 -8.34
CA CYS A 35 -1.36 2.23 -7.23
C CYS A 35 -0.27 1.33 -6.60
N SER A 36 0.62 0.77 -7.41
CA SER A 36 1.73 -0.06 -6.91
C SER A 36 2.73 0.76 -6.11
N LYS A 37 3.08 1.96 -6.57
CA LYS A 37 3.98 2.87 -5.83
C LYS A 37 3.38 3.27 -4.49
N LEU A 38 2.11 3.67 -4.48
CA LEU A 38 1.40 4.05 -3.25
C LEU A 38 1.34 2.90 -2.25
N LEU A 39 1.04 1.68 -2.74
CA LEU A 39 1.00 0.50 -1.87
C LEU A 39 2.39 0.21 -1.26
N ASP A 40 3.46 0.34 -2.04
CA ASP A 40 4.83 0.16 -1.55
C ASP A 40 5.18 1.17 -0.45
N GLU A 41 4.84 2.45 -0.64
CA GLU A 41 5.06 3.51 0.37
C GLU A 41 4.33 3.21 1.68
N LEU A 42 3.08 2.75 1.62
CA LEU A 42 2.28 2.42 2.80
C LEU A 42 2.82 1.18 3.53
N LEU A 43 3.25 0.16 2.78
CA LEU A 43 3.89 -1.04 3.35
C LEU A 43 5.23 -0.71 4.02
N ASN A 44 6.03 0.17 3.41
CA ASN A 44 7.27 0.66 4.00
C ASN A 44 7.00 1.41 5.30
N GLN A 45 6.01 2.30 5.35
CA GLN A 45 5.60 2.98 6.58
C GLN A 45 5.17 1.98 7.67
N TYR A 46 4.41 0.97 7.30
CA TYR A 46 3.96 -0.07 8.23
C TYR A 46 5.15 -0.85 8.80
N TYR A 47 6.09 -1.23 7.92
CA TYR A 47 7.30 -1.93 8.31
C TYR A 47 8.19 -1.11 9.25
N GLN A 48 8.31 0.21 9.04
CA GLN A 48 9.07 1.09 9.94
C GLN A 48 8.44 1.20 11.32
N ILE A 49 7.10 1.15 11.42
CA ILE A 49 6.41 1.11 12.73
C ILE A 49 6.66 -0.23 13.44
N GLY A 50 6.69 -1.32 12.67
CA GLY A 50 6.96 -2.67 13.17
C GLY A 50 8.42 -2.91 13.56
N LYS A 51 9.37 -2.16 12.98
CA LYS A 51 10.76 -2.10 13.44
C LYS A 51 10.82 -1.42 14.81
N ARG A 52 10.61 -2.20 15.88
CA ARG A 52 11.26 -1.91 17.17
C ARG A 52 12.77 -1.82 16.89
N PRO A 53 13.49 -0.81 17.40
CA PRO A 53 14.93 -0.81 17.32
C PRO A 53 15.42 -2.10 17.99
N SER A 54 15.96 -3.02 17.19
CA SER A 54 16.90 -4.01 17.70
C SER A 54 18.01 -3.22 18.39
N GLN A 55 18.26 -3.56 19.65
CA GLN A 55 19.21 -2.89 20.55
C GLN A 55 20.58 -2.65 19.93
#